data_AF-A0A941XGR8-F1
#
_entry.id   AF-A0A941XGR8-F1
#
_cell.length_a   1.000
_cell.length_b   1.000
_cell.length_c   1.000
_cell.angle_alpha   90.00
_cell.angle_beta   90.00
_cell.angle_gamma   90.00
#
_symmetry.space_group_name_H-M   'P 1'
#
loop_
_entity.id
_entity.type
_entity.pdbx_description
1 polymer ?
#
loop_
_entity_poly.entity_id
_entity_poly.type
_entity_poly.pdbx_seq_one_letter_code
_entity_poly.pdbx_strand_id
1 'polypeptide(L)'
;KEVEEKGMNDEFFSYRQNRLNYWAVLALKARFYLWIQDKSQAAEYAGRVIANKDFRLNQGTDFAAKDNIASPEHLFSLHVYNLNDIVSNYFLNAGGVEQDQDKVKTDIFESDVTDYRVTYLWNEITEKSGTRYILEKYKQEGMPDAGLQEVPLIRLYEMYLIAIECSDLETEYKPLVDELVAARNISVVNVSTVDLKNAFVAKEYQKEFYGEGQQFFQAKRRGDKTILWTDIEGSKAVYVLPLPKSEIKFE
;
A
#
# COMPACT_ATOMS: atom_id res chain seq x y z
N LYS A 1 -31.00 -12.10 -16.36
CA LYS A 1 -31.34 -11.40 -15.10
C LYS A 1 -30.92 -9.96 -15.31
N GLU A 2 -31.89 -9.08 -15.51
CA GLU A 2 -31.64 -7.64 -15.63
C GLU A 2 -31.03 -7.13 -14.33
N VAL A 3 -29.95 -6.36 -14.44
CA VAL A 3 -29.34 -5.68 -13.30
C VAL A 3 -30.26 -4.52 -12.96
N GLU A 4 -30.77 -4.51 -11.74
CA GLU A 4 -31.70 -3.50 -11.25
C GLU A 4 -30.98 -2.15 -11.13
N GLU A 5 -31.32 -1.19 -11.99
CA GLU A 5 -30.72 0.16 -12.03
C GLU A 5 -31.25 1.11 -10.93
N LYS A 6 -32.05 0.61 -9.97
CA LYS A 6 -32.56 1.42 -8.85
C LYS A 6 -31.53 1.57 -7.73
N GLY A 7 -30.39 2.16 -8.03
CA GLY A 7 -29.32 2.40 -7.04
C GLY A 7 -28.69 3.79 -7.06
N MET A 8 -28.88 4.59 -8.12
CA MET A 8 -28.10 5.83 -8.28
C MET A 8 -28.43 6.97 -7.29
N ASN A 9 -29.53 6.89 -6.53
CA ASN A 9 -29.94 7.91 -5.55
C ASN A 9 -30.04 7.39 -4.11
N ASP A 10 -29.55 6.18 -3.83
CA ASP A 10 -29.50 5.66 -2.46
C ASP A 10 -28.05 5.80 -1.94
N GLU A 11 -27.88 6.59 -0.87
CA GLU A 11 -26.60 6.77 -0.17
C GLU A 11 -25.98 5.43 0.26
N PHE A 12 -26.78 4.36 0.36
CA PHE A 12 -26.28 3.01 0.60
C PHE A 12 -25.32 2.51 -0.50
N PHE A 13 -25.55 2.91 -1.75
CA PHE A 13 -24.69 2.55 -2.89
C PHE A 13 -23.60 3.59 -3.18
N SER A 14 -23.61 4.73 -2.50
CA SER A 14 -22.49 5.66 -2.46
C SER A 14 -21.37 5.12 -1.54
N TYR A 15 -20.12 5.47 -1.83
CA TYR A 15 -18.95 5.13 -1.00
C TYR A 15 -18.80 3.62 -0.70
N ARG A 16 -19.03 2.76 -1.71
CA ARG A 16 -18.95 1.29 -1.56
C ARG A 16 -17.58 0.79 -1.14
N GLN A 17 -16.52 1.57 -1.39
CA GLN A 17 -15.17 1.30 -0.92
C GLN A 17 -15.04 1.39 0.61
N ASN A 18 -15.93 2.11 1.31
CA ASN A 18 -15.93 2.23 2.77
C ASN A 18 -16.58 1.02 3.48
N ARG A 19 -16.96 0.01 2.69
CA ARG A 19 -17.61 -1.22 3.15
C ARG A 19 -16.93 -2.40 2.49
N LEU A 20 -17.00 -3.56 3.13
CA LEU A 20 -16.46 -4.79 2.57
C LEU A 20 -17.34 -5.29 1.42
N ASN A 21 -17.19 -4.66 0.25
CA ASN A 21 -17.90 -5.00 -0.98
C ASN A 21 -17.35 -6.28 -1.61
N TYR A 22 -17.96 -6.73 -2.71
CA TYR A 22 -17.54 -7.97 -3.39
C TYR A 22 -16.06 -7.98 -3.79
N TRP A 23 -15.55 -6.87 -4.33
CA TRP A 23 -14.15 -6.75 -4.74
C TRP A 23 -13.20 -6.73 -3.54
N ALA A 24 -13.59 -6.05 -2.45
CA ALA A 24 -12.89 -6.11 -1.17
C ALA A 24 -12.78 -7.55 -0.63
N VAL A 25 -13.85 -8.34 -0.74
CA VAL A 25 -13.86 -9.75 -0.31
C VAL A 25 -12.92 -10.59 -1.18
N LEU A 26 -12.91 -10.40 -2.50
CA LEU A 26 -11.97 -11.12 -3.36
C LEU A 26 -10.51 -10.74 -3.04
N ALA A 27 -10.24 -9.46 -2.82
CA ALA A 27 -8.92 -8.98 -2.47
C ALA A 27 -8.44 -9.50 -1.10
N LEU A 28 -9.35 -9.54 -0.12
CA LEU A 28 -9.09 -10.15 1.18
C LEU A 28 -8.81 -11.66 1.05
N LYS A 29 -9.52 -12.37 0.17
CA LYS A 29 -9.21 -13.78 -0.14
C LYS A 29 -7.83 -13.93 -0.75
N ALA A 30 -7.44 -13.09 -1.70
CA ALA A 30 -6.10 -13.11 -2.29
C ALA A 30 -5.02 -12.95 -1.21
N ARG A 31 -5.18 -11.95 -0.33
CA ARG A 31 -4.29 -11.74 0.83
C ARG A 31 -4.27 -12.97 1.74
N PHE A 32 -5.43 -13.52 2.10
CA PHE A 32 -5.52 -14.72 2.96
C PHE A 32 -4.79 -15.93 2.37
N TYR A 33 -5.04 -16.25 1.09
CA TYR A 33 -4.41 -17.38 0.42
C TYR A 33 -2.90 -17.20 0.31
N LEU A 34 -2.44 -15.97 0.06
CA LEU A 34 -1.01 -15.65 0.09
C LEU A 34 -0.39 -15.92 1.47
N TRP A 35 -1.09 -15.58 2.55
CA TRP A 35 -0.65 -15.81 3.93
C TRP A 35 -0.50 -17.30 4.28
N ILE A 36 -1.39 -18.14 3.78
CA ILE A 36 -1.32 -19.59 3.98
C ILE A 36 -0.48 -20.31 2.91
N GLN A 37 0.24 -19.55 2.07
CA GLN A 37 1.14 -20.04 1.01
C GLN A 37 0.45 -20.80 -0.14
N ASP A 38 -0.87 -20.65 -0.28
CA ASP A 38 -1.60 -21.16 -1.44
C ASP A 38 -1.52 -20.14 -2.58
N LYS A 39 -0.37 -20.17 -3.29
CA LYS A 39 -0.07 -19.23 -4.37
C LYS A 39 -1.07 -19.32 -5.53
N SER A 40 -1.61 -20.51 -5.81
CA SER A 40 -2.56 -20.71 -6.90
C SER A 40 -3.87 -19.97 -6.63
N GLN A 41 -4.45 -20.15 -5.44
CA GLN A 41 -5.66 -19.43 -5.07
C GLN A 41 -5.41 -17.93 -4.89
N ALA A 42 -4.24 -17.55 -4.36
CA ALA A 42 -3.87 -16.14 -4.23
C ALA A 42 -3.83 -15.42 -5.59
N ALA A 43 -3.16 -16.03 -6.59
CA ALA A 43 -3.09 -15.51 -7.96
C ALA A 43 -4.48 -15.45 -8.61
N GLU A 44 -5.31 -16.48 -8.45
CA GLU A 44 -6.67 -16.53 -9.00
C GLU A 44 -7.52 -15.36 -8.50
N TYR A 45 -7.57 -15.14 -7.18
CA TYR A 45 -8.38 -14.05 -6.62
C TYR A 45 -7.82 -12.66 -6.94
N ALA A 46 -6.49 -12.49 -6.91
CA ALA A 46 -5.86 -11.24 -7.31
C ALA A 46 -6.15 -10.91 -8.79
N GLY A 47 -5.98 -11.89 -9.69
CA GLY A 47 -6.24 -11.76 -11.12
C GLY A 47 -7.69 -11.36 -11.42
N ARG A 48 -8.66 -11.92 -10.68
CA ARG A 48 -10.08 -11.53 -10.82
C ARG A 48 -10.33 -10.06 -10.47
N VAL A 49 -9.63 -9.51 -9.47
CA VAL A 49 -9.75 -8.10 -9.11
C VAL A 49 -9.07 -7.21 -10.16
N ILE A 50 -7.87 -7.58 -10.62
CA ILE A 50 -7.13 -6.86 -11.68
C ILE A 50 -7.89 -6.83 -13.02
N ALA A 51 -8.62 -7.90 -13.31
CA ALA A 51 -9.45 -7.99 -14.51
C ALA A 51 -10.64 -7.02 -14.48
N ASN A 52 -11.09 -6.57 -13.29
CA ASN A 52 -12.12 -5.55 -13.19
C ASN A 52 -11.57 -4.18 -13.59
N LYS A 53 -12.28 -3.48 -14.48
CA LYS A 53 -11.92 -2.16 -14.98
C LYS A 53 -12.65 -1.00 -14.28
N ASP A 54 -13.46 -1.29 -13.27
CA ASP A 54 -14.05 -0.26 -12.40
C ASP A 54 -12.99 0.39 -11.49
N PHE A 55 -11.88 -0.30 -11.20
CA PHE A 55 -10.74 0.22 -10.46
C PHE A 55 -9.56 0.41 -11.42
N ARG A 56 -8.69 1.35 -11.08
CA ARG A 56 -7.47 1.61 -11.85
C ARG A 56 -6.32 2.00 -10.94
N LEU A 57 -5.10 1.73 -11.38
CA LEU A 57 -3.90 2.22 -10.71
C LEU A 57 -3.89 3.75 -10.71
N ASN A 58 -3.45 4.33 -9.60
CA ASN A 58 -3.21 5.76 -9.47
C ASN A 58 -2.13 6.17 -10.46
N GLN A 59 -2.31 7.30 -11.13
CA GLN A 59 -1.39 7.80 -12.16
C GLN A 59 -0.71 9.09 -11.70
N GLY A 60 0.32 9.53 -12.43
CA GLY A 60 1.01 10.79 -12.15
C GLY A 60 0.08 12.01 -12.06
N THR A 61 -1.00 12.03 -12.84
CA THR A 61 -2.03 13.08 -12.78
C THR A 61 -2.82 13.08 -11.47
N ASP A 62 -3.07 11.90 -10.90
CA ASP A 62 -3.77 11.78 -9.61
C ASP A 62 -2.85 12.23 -8.46
N PHE A 63 -1.58 11.83 -8.48
CA PHE A 63 -0.56 12.32 -7.54
C PHE A 63 -0.36 13.85 -7.64
N ALA A 64 -0.31 14.39 -8.86
CA ALA A 64 -0.24 15.84 -9.08
C ALA A 64 -1.49 16.57 -8.55
N ALA A 65 -2.65 15.90 -8.54
CA ALA A 65 -3.89 16.37 -7.92
C ALA A 65 -3.94 16.10 -6.39
N LYS A 66 -2.82 15.73 -5.77
CA LYS A 66 -2.65 15.42 -4.35
C LYS A 66 -3.44 14.21 -3.85
N ASP A 67 -3.85 13.30 -4.74
CA ASP A 67 -4.40 12.01 -4.34
C ASP A 67 -3.29 11.03 -3.92
N ASN A 68 -2.69 11.35 -2.78
CA ASN A 68 -1.52 10.65 -2.24
C ASN A 68 -1.87 9.28 -1.62
N ILE A 69 -3.15 9.04 -1.32
CA ILE A 69 -3.64 7.74 -0.82
C ILE A 69 -4.12 6.82 -1.94
N ALA A 70 -4.01 7.25 -3.20
CA ALA A 70 -4.43 6.48 -4.37
C ALA A 70 -5.90 6.05 -4.32
N SER A 71 -6.82 6.99 -4.08
CA SER A 71 -8.27 6.72 -3.99
C SER A 71 -8.87 5.87 -5.13
N PRO A 72 -8.42 5.96 -6.40
CA PRO A 72 -8.94 5.13 -7.49
C PRO A 72 -8.63 3.64 -7.35
N GLU A 73 -7.69 3.29 -6.47
CA GLU A 73 -7.29 1.92 -6.19
C GLU A 73 -8.02 1.31 -5.00
N HIS A 74 -8.83 2.07 -4.27
CA HIS A 74 -9.42 1.62 -3.00
C HIS A 74 -10.45 0.52 -3.23
N LEU A 75 -10.09 -0.70 -2.81
CA LEU A 75 -11.01 -1.84 -2.79
C LEU A 75 -11.77 -1.86 -1.46
N PHE A 76 -11.07 -1.48 -0.38
CA PHE A 76 -11.62 -1.29 0.95
C PHE A 76 -10.88 -0.18 1.71
N SER A 77 -11.63 0.77 2.25
CA SER A 77 -11.15 1.88 3.09
C SER A 77 -12.02 2.07 4.33
N LEU A 78 -11.52 2.84 5.29
CA LEU A 78 -12.29 3.33 6.44
C LEU A 78 -12.48 4.82 6.34
N HIS A 79 -13.72 5.24 6.54
CA HIS A 79 -14.04 6.65 6.75
C HIS A 79 -13.76 7.07 8.19
N VAL A 80 -12.91 8.08 8.36
CA VAL A 80 -12.49 8.63 9.65
C VAL A 80 -12.85 10.11 9.69
N TYR A 81 -13.98 10.43 10.34
CA TYR A 81 -14.59 11.76 10.30
C TYR A 81 -13.67 12.92 10.75
N ASN A 82 -12.71 12.67 11.64
CA ASN A 82 -11.75 13.66 12.13
C ASN A 82 -10.32 13.38 11.65
N LEU A 83 -10.15 12.74 10.49
CA LEU A 83 -8.83 12.37 9.97
C LEU A 83 -7.91 13.58 9.82
N ASN A 84 -8.43 14.74 9.40
CA ASN A 84 -7.65 15.97 9.29
C ASN A 84 -6.99 16.35 10.62
N ASP A 85 -7.77 16.34 11.71
CA ASP A 85 -7.24 16.68 13.03
C ASP A 85 -6.19 15.65 13.47
N ILE A 86 -6.39 14.36 13.20
CA ILE A 86 -5.42 13.31 13.51
C ILE A 86 -4.12 13.55 12.75
N VAL A 87 -4.20 13.75 11.43
CA VAL A 87 -3.04 13.91 10.56
C VAL A 87 -2.28 15.19 10.89
N SER A 88 -2.97 16.32 11.03
CA SER A 88 -2.34 17.58 11.41
C SER A 88 -1.65 17.48 12.77
N ASN A 89 -2.29 16.88 13.77
CA ASN A 89 -1.76 16.86 15.12
C ASN A 89 -0.64 15.84 15.33
N TYR A 90 -0.73 14.66 14.71
CA TYR A 90 0.18 13.54 15.00
C TYR A 90 1.16 13.23 13.87
N PHE A 91 0.84 13.55 12.61
CA PHE A 91 1.68 13.13 11.48
C PHE A 91 2.52 14.29 10.95
N LEU A 92 1.93 15.47 10.75
CA LEU A 92 2.61 16.59 10.07
C LEU A 92 3.35 17.53 11.03
N ASN A 93 2.91 17.64 12.28
CA ASN A 93 3.57 18.47 13.30
C ASN A 93 4.99 18.00 13.64
N ALA A 94 5.78 18.88 14.25
CA ALA A 94 7.12 18.55 14.76
C ALA A 94 7.07 17.35 15.72
N GLY A 95 7.89 16.33 15.46
CA GLY A 95 7.87 15.06 16.19
C GLY A 95 6.82 14.05 15.69
N GLY A 96 6.17 14.32 14.55
CA GLY A 96 5.26 13.40 13.86
C GLY A 96 5.96 12.36 13.00
N VAL A 97 5.40 12.06 11.82
CA VAL A 97 5.91 11.05 10.89
C VAL A 97 6.93 11.68 9.94
N GLU A 98 8.20 11.58 10.32
CA GLU A 98 9.34 12.08 9.55
C GLU A 98 10.45 11.03 9.43
N GLN A 99 11.33 11.23 8.44
CA GLN A 99 12.52 10.41 8.24
C GLN A 99 13.66 11.27 7.70
N ASP A 100 14.88 10.76 7.78
CA ASP A 100 16.02 11.34 7.06
C ASP A 100 15.78 11.32 5.54
N GLN A 101 16.01 12.45 4.87
CA GLN A 101 15.76 12.58 3.44
C GLN A 101 16.63 11.64 2.61
N ASP A 102 17.90 11.51 2.97
CA ASP A 102 18.83 10.65 2.23
C ASP A 102 18.37 9.21 2.37
N LYS A 103 18.03 8.73 3.58
CA LYS A 103 17.48 7.38 3.77
C LYS A 103 16.24 7.10 2.92
N VAL A 104 15.30 8.05 2.82
CA VAL A 104 14.13 7.86 1.97
C VAL A 104 14.56 7.73 0.51
N LYS A 105 15.35 8.68 0.01
CA LYS A 105 15.77 8.70 -1.40
C LYS A 105 16.65 7.51 -1.78
N THR A 106 17.57 7.09 -0.92
CA THR A 106 18.54 6.01 -1.19
C THR A 106 18.02 4.63 -0.81
N ASP A 107 17.51 4.45 0.40
CA ASP A 107 17.25 3.10 0.93
C ASP A 107 15.88 2.56 0.51
N ILE A 108 14.88 3.45 0.48
CA ILE A 108 13.52 3.11 0.03
C ILE A 108 13.44 3.19 -1.50
N PHE A 109 13.84 4.32 -2.08
CA PHE A 109 13.64 4.60 -3.50
C PHE A 109 14.86 4.35 -4.39
N GLU A 110 15.96 3.83 -3.83
CA GLU A 110 17.10 3.34 -4.62
C GLU A 110 17.74 4.42 -5.51
N SER A 111 17.68 5.67 -5.07
CA SER A 111 18.08 6.87 -5.83
C SER A 111 17.27 7.13 -7.12
N ASP A 112 16.13 6.45 -7.29
CA ASP A 112 15.21 6.72 -8.40
C ASP A 112 14.40 7.98 -8.14
N VAL A 113 14.88 9.10 -8.67
CA VAL A 113 14.22 10.41 -8.57
C VAL A 113 13.02 10.57 -9.51
N THR A 114 12.77 9.60 -10.40
CA THR A 114 11.67 9.65 -11.36
C THR A 114 10.38 9.06 -10.81
N ASP A 115 10.48 8.19 -9.80
CA ASP A 115 9.34 7.60 -9.12
C ASP A 115 8.46 8.70 -8.50
N TYR A 116 7.19 8.74 -8.92
CA TYR A 116 6.23 9.74 -8.46
C TYR A 116 6.09 9.75 -6.93
N ARG A 117 6.28 8.61 -6.27
CA ARG A 117 6.11 8.52 -4.82
C ARG A 117 7.15 9.31 -4.04
N VAL A 118 8.39 9.42 -4.54
CA VAL A 118 9.42 10.28 -3.93
C VAL A 118 8.99 11.73 -3.96
N THR A 119 8.43 12.15 -5.10
CA THR A 119 8.10 13.55 -5.38
C THR A 119 6.82 13.99 -4.67
N TYR A 120 5.80 13.14 -4.64
CA TYR A 120 4.46 13.52 -4.18
C TYR A 120 4.11 13.06 -2.77
N LEU A 121 4.69 11.96 -2.28
CA LEU A 121 4.37 11.47 -0.93
C LEU A 121 5.26 12.07 0.14
N TRP A 122 6.40 12.66 -0.22
CA TRP A 122 7.37 13.18 0.74
C TRP A 122 7.66 14.65 0.49
N ASN A 123 7.75 15.42 1.57
CA ASN A 123 7.98 16.86 1.48
C ASN A 123 9.02 17.32 2.51
N GLU A 124 9.90 18.22 2.09
CA GLU A 124 10.85 18.88 2.98
C GLU A 124 10.23 20.16 3.55
N ILE A 125 10.14 20.23 4.87
CA ILE A 125 9.65 21.39 5.58
C ILE A 125 10.80 21.99 6.38
N THR A 126 11.07 23.27 6.15
CA THR A 126 12.04 24.03 6.95
C THR A 126 11.31 24.97 7.91
N GLU A 127 11.49 24.72 9.20
CA GLU A 127 10.93 25.49 10.30
C GLU A 127 12.08 26.09 11.15
N LYS A 128 11.75 26.93 12.12
CA LYS A 128 12.75 27.50 13.05
C LYS A 128 13.51 26.44 13.83
N SER A 129 12.87 25.29 14.10
CA SER A 129 13.45 24.15 14.83
C SER A 129 14.37 23.27 13.99
N GLY A 130 14.41 23.46 12.66
CA GLY A 130 15.21 22.67 11.74
C GLY A 130 14.42 22.24 10.49
N THR A 131 15.06 21.40 9.69
CA THR A 131 14.49 20.82 8.48
C THR A 131 14.00 19.41 8.76
N ARG A 132 12.80 19.07 8.27
CA ARG A 132 12.11 17.79 8.47
C ARG A 132 11.70 17.25 7.11
N TYR A 133 11.83 15.95 6.86
CA TYR A 133 11.33 15.31 5.65
C TYR A 133 10.16 14.40 6.02
N ILE A 134 8.95 14.87 5.73
CA ILE A 134 7.71 14.31 6.24
C ILE A 134 6.95 13.53 5.17
N LEU A 135 6.20 12.53 5.60
CA LEU A 135 5.28 11.80 4.73
C LEU A 135 3.93 12.54 4.64
N GLU A 136 3.57 13.04 3.47
CA GLU A 136 2.29 13.73 3.19
C GLU A 136 1.18 12.77 2.71
N LYS A 137 1.37 11.45 2.81
CA LYS A 137 0.43 10.44 2.28
C LYS A 137 -1.02 10.69 2.73
N TYR A 138 -1.24 10.98 4.01
CA TYR A 138 -2.57 11.21 4.57
C TYR A 138 -2.97 12.69 4.68
N LYS A 139 -2.18 13.62 4.11
CA LYS A 139 -2.47 15.05 4.18
C LYS A 139 -3.79 15.37 3.49
N GLN A 140 -4.71 15.99 4.24
CA GLN A 140 -6.07 16.26 3.75
C GLN A 140 -6.17 17.58 2.96
N GLU A 141 -5.23 18.50 3.17
CA GLU A 141 -5.24 19.81 2.50
C GLU A 141 -5.02 19.68 0.99
N GLY A 142 -6.07 19.98 0.22
CA GLY A 142 -6.06 19.90 -1.24
C GLY A 142 -6.23 18.48 -1.79
N MET A 143 -6.52 17.49 -0.93
CA MET A 143 -6.89 16.14 -1.35
C MET A 143 -8.25 16.16 -2.07
N PRO A 144 -8.44 15.38 -3.14
CA PRO A 144 -9.74 15.27 -3.80
C PRO A 144 -10.81 14.68 -2.88
N ASP A 145 -12.09 15.01 -3.13
CA ASP A 145 -13.23 14.54 -2.34
C ASP A 145 -13.27 13.02 -2.17
N ALA A 146 -12.83 12.26 -3.18
CA ALA A 146 -12.79 10.80 -3.15
C ALA A 146 -11.80 10.24 -2.11
N GLY A 147 -10.79 11.01 -1.70
CA GLY A 147 -9.79 10.61 -0.71
C GLY A 147 -9.95 11.29 0.67
N LEU A 148 -10.78 12.33 0.77
CA LEU A 148 -11.00 13.02 2.05
C LEU A 148 -11.57 12.07 3.09
N GLN A 149 -10.98 12.13 4.29
CA GLN A 149 -11.37 11.32 5.45
C GLN A 149 -11.26 9.80 5.23
N GLU A 150 -10.53 9.35 4.21
CA GLU A 150 -10.37 7.93 3.92
C GLU A 150 -9.01 7.38 4.36
N VAL A 151 -9.03 6.18 4.93
CA VAL A 151 -7.83 5.39 5.24
C VAL A 151 -7.90 4.08 4.45
N PRO A 152 -7.06 3.88 3.41
CA PRO A 152 -7.06 2.63 2.65
C PRO A 152 -6.64 1.44 3.52
N LEU A 153 -7.35 0.32 3.38
CA LEU A 153 -7.02 -0.96 4.01
C LEU A 153 -6.62 -2.04 3.01
N ILE A 154 -7.20 -2.01 1.80
CA ILE A 154 -6.87 -2.91 0.69
C ILE A 154 -6.96 -2.09 -0.61
N ARG A 155 -5.89 -2.12 -1.41
CA ARG A 155 -5.80 -1.38 -2.67
C ARG A 155 -5.46 -2.29 -3.85
N LEU A 156 -5.81 -1.84 -5.05
CA LEU A 156 -5.54 -2.55 -6.30
C LEU A 156 -4.06 -2.86 -6.50
N TYR A 157 -3.15 -1.95 -6.13
CA TYR A 157 -1.70 -2.18 -6.25
C TYR A 157 -1.24 -3.45 -5.52
N GLU A 158 -1.83 -3.75 -4.37
CA GLU A 158 -1.53 -4.99 -3.65
C GLU A 158 -1.89 -6.21 -4.47
N MET A 159 -3.02 -6.21 -5.19
CA MET A 159 -3.43 -7.35 -6.02
C MET A 159 -2.41 -7.62 -7.12
N TYR A 160 -1.88 -6.57 -7.75
CA TYR A 160 -0.79 -6.71 -8.72
C TYR A 160 0.44 -7.36 -8.08
N LEU A 161 0.87 -6.88 -6.90
CA LEU A 161 2.02 -7.45 -6.20
C LEU A 161 1.79 -8.91 -5.78
N ILE A 162 0.57 -9.28 -5.34
CA ILE A 162 0.21 -10.67 -5.03
C ILE A 162 0.32 -11.55 -6.28
N ALA A 163 -0.26 -11.10 -7.40
CA ALA A 163 -0.23 -11.86 -8.66
C ALA A 163 1.22 -12.04 -9.18
N ILE A 164 2.04 -10.98 -9.13
CA ILE A 164 3.46 -11.03 -9.49
C ILE A 164 4.23 -11.99 -8.57
N GLU A 165 4.01 -11.92 -7.24
CA GLU A 165 4.69 -12.79 -6.27
C GLU A 165 4.36 -14.27 -6.50
N CYS A 166 3.15 -14.57 -6.97
CA CYS A 166 2.64 -15.92 -7.11
C CYS A 166 2.99 -16.61 -8.44
N SER A 167 3.54 -15.89 -9.43
CA SER A 167 4.01 -16.47 -10.69
C SER A 167 5.54 -16.45 -10.82
N ASP A 168 6.10 -17.54 -11.34
CA ASP A 168 7.52 -17.64 -11.71
C ASP A 168 7.74 -17.59 -13.23
N LEU A 169 6.66 -17.45 -14.01
CA LEU A 169 6.71 -17.36 -15.46
C LEU A 169 6.79 -15.90 -15.90
N GLU A 170 7.87 -15.51 -16.57
CA GLU A 170 8.08 -14.13 -17.03
C GLU A 170 6.93 -13.63 -17.90
N THR A 171 6.38 -14.48 -18.76
CA THR A 171 5.22 -14.17 -19.61
C THR A 171 3.97 -13.78 -18.84
N GLU A 172 3.86 -14.17 -17.56
CA GLU A 172 2.72 -13.85 -16.70
C GLU A 172 2.99 -12.63 -15.81
N TYR A 173 4.16 -12.56 -15.15
CA TYR A 173 4.43 -11.48 -14.20
C TYR A 173 4.91 -10.19 -14.87
N LYS A 174 5.62 -10.28 -16.00
CA LYS A 174 6.26 -9.11 -16.63
C LYS A 174 5.24 -8.05 -17.09
N PRO A 175 4.10 -8.39 -17.71
CA PRO A 175 3.08 -7.39 -18.06
C PRO A 175 2.54 -6.66 -16.84
N LEU A 176 2.34 -7.36 -15.72
CA LEU A 176 1.87 -6.76 -14.47
C LEU A 176 2.91 -5.80 -13.88
N VAL A 177 4.19 -6.18 -13.92
CA VAL A 177 5.30 -5.29 -13.51
C VAL A 177 5.33 -4.03 -14.38
N ASP A 178 5.16 -4.17 -15.69
CA ASP A 178 5.18 -3.04 -16.63
C ASP A 178 4.04 -2.04 -16.36
N GLU A 179 2.85 -2.52 -15.99
CA GLU A 179 1.74 -1.66 -15.57
C GLU A 179 2.07 -0.88 -14.29
N LEU A 180 2.70 -1.52 -13.29
CA LEU A 180 3.11 -0.84 -12.05
C LEU A 180 4.21 0.21 -12.30
N VAL A 181 5.21 -0.17 -13.09
CA VAL A 181 6.34 0.70 -13.49
C VAL A 181 5.82 1.94 -14.20
N ALA A 182 4.89 1.78 -15.14
CA ALA A 182 4.26 2.90 -15.83
C ALA A 182 3.44 3.78 -14.87
N ALA A 183 2.64 3.18 -13.98
CA ALA A 183 1.78 3.91 -13.06
C ALA A 183 2.55 4.73 -12.01
N ARG A 184 3.78 4.34 -11.66
CA ARG A 184 4.65 5.04 -10.70
C ARG A 184 5.80 5.80 -11.34
N ASN A 185 5.96 5.70 -12.67
CA ASN A 185 7.07 6.28 -13.43
C ASN A 185 8.44 5.84 -12.90
N ILE A 186 8.59 4.53 -12.69
CA ILE A 186 9.85 3.93 -12.22
C ILE A 186 10.84 3.86 -13.39
N SER A 187 12.05 4.39 -13.21
CA SER A 187 13.01 4.59 -14.31
C SER A 187 13.51 3.28 -14.93
N VAL A 188 14.02 2.37 -14.11
CA VAL A 188 14.62 1.11 -14.55
C VAL A 188 14.34 0.03 -13.52
N VAL A 189 13.69 -1.04 -13.96
CA VAL A 189 13.43 -2.23 -13.15
C VAL A 189 14.05 -3.44 -13.84
N ASN A 190 14.79 -4.25 -13.08
CA ASN A 190 15.31 -5.54 -13.56
C ASN A 190 14.56 -6.67 -12.86
N VAL A 191 13.73 -7.39 -13.61
CA VAL A 191 12.97 -8.58 -13.17
C VAL A 191 13.21 -9.78 -14.09
N SER A 192 14.42 -9.87 -14.66
CA SER A 192 14.82 -10.92 -15.61
C SER A 192 14.94 -12.32 -15.00
N THR A 193 14.89 -12.44 -13.68
CA THR A 193 14.89 -13.72 -12.96
C THR A 193 13.83 -13.71 -11.87
N VAL A 194 13.42 -14.90 -11.42
CA VAL A 194 12.48 -15.06 -10.30
C VAL A 194 12.98 -14.36 -9.03
N ASP A 195 14.28 -14.46 -8.72
CA ASP A 195 14.87 -13.81 -7.56
C ASP A 195 14.82 -12.28 -7.66
N LEU A 196 15.14 -11.73 -8.84
CA LEU A 196 15.07 -10.29 -9.09
C LEU A 196 13.62 -9.78 -9.04
N LYS A 197 12.67 -10.57 -9.57
CA LYS A 197 11.23 -10.30 -9.45
C LYS A 197 10.77 -10.31 -8.00
N ASN A 198 11.19 -11.28 -7.20
CA ASN A 198 10.83 -11.35 -5.79
C ASN A 198 11.46 -10.20 -4.98
N ALA A 199 12.68 -9.78 -5.33
CA ALA A 199 13.32 -8.59 -4.76
C ALA A 199 12.55 -7.30 -5.13
N PHE A 200 12.10 -7.17 -6.39
CA PHE A 200 11.22 -6.09 -6.83
C PHE A 200 9.94 -6.03 -6.00
N VAL A 201 9.23 -7.17 -5.82
CA VAL A 201 8.02 -7.23 -4.97
C VAL A 201 8.33 -6.79 -3.54
N ALA A 202 9.42 -7.30 -2.96
CA ALA A 202 9.84 -6.92 -1.61
C ALA A 202 10.05 -5.40 -1.48
N LYS A 203 10.72 -4.79 -2.45
CA LYS A 203 10.96 -3.34 -2.50
C LYS A 203 9.69 -2.54 -2.75
N GLU A 204 8.82 -3.00 -3.63
CA GLU A 204 7.55 -2.31 -3.90
C GLU A 204 6.62 -2.28 -2.70
N TYR A 205 6.60 -3.32 -1.85
CA TYR A 205 5.86 -3.22 -0.58
C TYR A 205 6.41 -2.14 0.36
N GLN A 206 7.72 -1.88 0.32
CA GLN A 206 8.36 -0.82 1.12
C GLN A 206 8.03 0.57 0.56
N LYS A 207 8.11 0.74 -0.76
CA LYS A 207 7.84 2.01 -1.46
C LYS A 207 6.34 2.37 -1.42
N GLU A 208 5.49 1.41 -1.79
CA GLU A 208 4.07 1.64 -2.02
C GLU A 208 3.30 1.81 -0.71
N PHE A 209 3.54 0.95 0.28
CA PHE A 209 2.76 0.89 1.52
C PHE A 209 3.45 1.53 2.72
N TYR A 210 4.45 2.40 2.49
CA TYR A 210 5.03 3.19 3.57
C TYR A 210 3.93 4.00 4.25
N GLY A 211 3.81 3.89 5.58
CA GLY A 211 2.73 4.49 6.36
C GLY A 211 1.40 3.72 6.40
N GLU A 212 1.25 2.60 5.67
CA GLU A 212 0.02 1.78 5.61
C GLU A 212 0.13 0.45 6.40
N GLY A 213 1.25 0.23 7.10
CA GLY A 213 1.44 -0.92 7.99
C GLY A 213 1.71 -2.26 7.31
N GLN A 214 1.80 -2.34 5.98
CA GLN A 214 1.93 -3.63 5.26
C GLN A 214 3.35 -4.23 5.29
N GLN A 215 4.40 -3.41 5.39
CA GLN A 215 5.80 -3.88 5.32
C GLN A 215 6.13 -4.91 6.42
N PHE A 216 5.70 -4.64 7.66
CA PHE A 216 5.92 -5.57 8.77
C PHE A 216 5.26 -6.93 8.52
N PHE A 217 4.02 -6.91 8.03
CA PHE A 217 3.24 -8.10 7.73
C PHE A 217 3.81 -8.89 6.55
N GLN A 218 4.35 -8.21 5.55
CA GLN A 218 5.06 -8.86 4.44
C GLN A 218 6.33 -9.58 4.93
N ALA A 219 7.17 -8.90 5.72
CA ALA A 219 8.40 -9.48 6.28
C ALA A 219 8.10 -10.69 7.18
N LYS A 220 7.07 -10.56 8.02
CA LYS A 220 6.56 -11.66 8.88
C LYS A 220 6.12 -12.87 8.06
N ARG A 221 5.33 -12.69 7.02
CA ARG A 221 4.79 -13.79 6.20
C ARG A 221 5.90 -14.55 5.47
N ARG A 222 6.94 -13.85 5.00
CA ARG A 222 8.11 -14.46 4.34
C ARG A 222 9.15 -15.01 5.32
N GLY A 223 9.04 -14.67 6.61
CA GLY A 223 10.03 -15.03 7.62
C GLY A 223 11.37 -14.34 7.38
N ASP A 224 11.35 -13.11 6.88
CA ASP A 224 12.56 -12.35 6.55
C ASP A 224 13.44 -12.19 7.78
N LYS A 225 14.75 -12.36 7.62
CA LYS A 225 15.74 -12.11 8.70
C LYS A 225 16.22 -10.67 8.70
N THR A 226 16.36 -10.09 7.50
CA THR A 226 16.79 -8.70 7.34
C THR A 226 15.57 -7.82 7.20
N ILE A 227 15.39 -6.89 8.14
CA ILE A 227 14.31 -5.90 8.13
C ILE A 227 14.97 -4.52 7.96
N LEU A 228 14.40 -3.67 7.12
CA LEU A 228 14.95 -2.34 6.80
C LEU A 228 15.11 -1.49 8.07
N TRP A 229 16.26 -0.85 8.23
CA TRP A 229 16.60 0.09 9.31
C TRP A 229 16.54 -0.46 10.74
N THR A 230 16.68 -1.78 10.91
CA THR A 230 16.82 -2.40 12.22
C THR A 230 18.02 -3.35 12.23
N ASP A 231 18.77 -3.30 13.33
CA ASP A 231 19.86 -4.25 13.60
C ASP A 231 19.34 -5.54 14.27
N ILE A 232 18.04 -5.58 14.62
CA ILE A 232 17.39 -6.77 15.18
C ILE A 232 17.00 -7.71 14.04
N GLU A 233 17.59 -8.91 14.05
CA GLU A 233 17.25 -9.98 13.11
C GLU A 233 15.79 -10.42 13.28
N GLY A 234 15.07 -10.50 12.16
CA GLY A 234 13.72 -11.03 12.09
C GLY A 234 13.67 -12.48 12.57
N SER A 235 12.76 -12.75 13.51
CA SER A 235 12.55 -14.05 14.11
C SER A 235 11.11 -14.17 14.60
N LYS A 236 10.67 -15.38 15.00
CA LYS A 236 9.34 -15.56 15.59
C LYS A 236 9.09 -14.64 16.79
N ALA A 237 10.11 -14.41 17.61
CA ALA A 237 10.02 -13.52 18.78
C ALA A 237 9.84 -12.04 18.41
N VAL A 238 10.37 -11.62 17.25
CA VAL A 238 10.17 -10.27 16.70
C VAL A 238 8.80 -10.14 16.04
N TYR A 239 8.34 -11.18 15.34
CA TYR A 239 7.12 -11.14 14.55
C TYR A 239 5.83 -11.47 15.30
N VAL A 240 5.92 -12.03 16.50
CA VAL A 240 4.77 -12.43 17.33
C VAL A 240 4.79 -11.64 18.62
N LEU A 241 3.79 -10.78 18.80
CA LEU A 241 3.60 -10.08 20.06
C LEU A 241 3.35 -11.09 21.19
N PRO A 242 3.93 -10.88 22.38
CA PRO A 242 3.65 -11.73 23.52
C PRO A 242 2.17 -11.61 23.92
N LEU A 243 1.62 -12.70 24.48
CA LEU A 243 0.28 -12.65 25.05
C LEU A 243 0.21 -11.56 26.14
N PRO A 244 -0.86 -10.75 26.17
CA PRO A 244 -1.05 -9.79 27.25
C PRO A 244 -1.04 -10.52 28.60
N LYS A 245 -0.39 -9.93 29.61
CA LYS A 245 -0.25 -10.55 30.95
C LYS A 245 -1.60 -10.90 31.62
N SER A 246 -2.69 -10.26 31.21
CA SER A 246 -4.05 -10.58 31.67
C SER A 246 -4.52 -11.97 31.22
N GLU A 247 -4.16 -12.37 29.99
CA GLU A 247 -4.63 -13.62 29.37
C GLU A 247 -3.87 -14.84 29.90
N ILE A 248 -2.60 -14.67 30.30
CA ILE A 248 -1.74 -15.74 30.84
C ILE A 248 -2.31 -16.35 32.14
N LYS A 249 -3.18 -15.62 32.86
CA LYS A 249 -3.77 -16.09 34.12
C LYS A 249 -4.91 -17.10 33.93
N PHE A 250 -5.38 -17.29 32.69
CA PHE A 250 -6.55 -18.12 32.36
C PHE A 250 -6.19 -19.35 31.50
N GLU A 251 -4.90 -19.60 31.27
CA GLU A 251 -4.34 -20.85 30.74
C GLU A 251 -3.83 -21.75 31.88
#